data_AF-A0A914DKN9-F1
#
_entry.id   AF-A0A914DKN9-F1
#
_cell.length_a   1.000
_cell.length_b   1.000
_cell.length_c   1.000
_cell.angle_alpha   90.00
_cell.angle_beta   90.00
_cell.angle_gamma   90.00
#
_symmetry.space_group_name_H-M   'P 1'
#
loop_
_entity.id
_entity.type
_entity.pdbx_description
1 polymer ?
#
loop_
_entity_poly.entity_id
_entity_poly.type
_entity_poly.pdbx_seq_one_letter_code
_entity_poly.pdbx_strand_id
1 'polypeptide(L)'
;MALPYQFVVCTGLKVLIVILVIAVLILLDPRYVTAYININYEIVLIYLFSAMTLLYSIISVIMYFVMYRSVEDTEELRLTNCALTEVVFSVAGIVGWLLVCGIGGSIAQRTIIDTGEYFGWIGGCAGVIVCLFMGILAIFALNIVNEKILSPNRKYRYGSRI
;
A
#
# COMPACT_ATOMS: atom_id res chain seq x y z
N MET A 1 -26.76 7.17 0.62
CA MET A 1 -26.29 5.93 1.28
C MET A 1 -24.94 6.22 1.91
N ALA A 2 -24.69 5.73 3.13
CA ALA A 2 -23.42 5.97 3.81
C ALA A 2 -22.30 5.20 3.09
N LEU A 3 -21.14 5.86 2.90
CA LEU A 3 -19.96 5.27 2.30
C LEU A 3 -19.55 4.04 3.14
N PRO A 4 -19.26 2.87 2.54
CA PRO A 4 -18.83 1.69 3.29
C PRO A 4 -17.69 2.06 4.23
N TYR A 5 -17.85 1.80 5.53
CA TYR A 5 -16.90 2.22 6.58
C TYR A 5 -15.44 1.83 6.24
N GLN A 6 -15.27 0.69 5.57
CA GLN A 6 -13.99 0.18 5.11
C GLN A 6 -13.28 1.14 4.14
N PHE A 7 -13.99 1.75 3.18
CA PHE A 7 -13.39 2.70 2.24
C PHE A 7 -12.98 4.00 2.94
N VAL A 8 -13.74 4.46 3.94
CA VAL A 8 -13.38 5.64 4.74
C VAL A 8 -12.11 5.38 5.53
N VAL A 9 -12.04 4.25 6.25
CA VAL A 9 -10.86 3.87 7.03
C VAL A 9 -9.65 3.67 6.12
N CYS A 10 -9.81 3.00 4.97
CA CYS A 10 -8.72 2.77 4.03
C CYS A 10 -8.22 4.07 3.39
N THR A 11 -9.12 5.02 3.10
CA THR A 11 -8.70 6.35 2.63
C THR A 11 -7.85 7.05 3.69
N GLY A 12 -8.24 7.00 4.96
CA GLY A 12 -7.44 7.54 6.08
C GLY A 12 -6.06 6.89 6.19
N LEU A 13 -5.99 5.55 6.14
CA LEU A 13 -4.71 4.82 6.16
C LEU A 13 -3.82 5.19 4.96
N LYS A 14 -4.40 5.38 3.77
CA LYS A 14 -3.65 5.78 2.57
C LYS A 14 -3.12 7.21 2.66
N VAL A 15 -3.86 8.13 3.24
CA VAL A 15 -3.35 9.49 3.51
C VAL A 15 -2.13 9.43 4.42
N LEU A 16 -2.16 8.60 5.47
CA LEU A 16 -1.00 8.38 6.35
C LEU A 16 0.18 7.77 5.58
N ILE A 17 -0.05 6.78 4.72
CA ILE A 17 0.99 6.22 3.85
C ILE A 17 1.59 7.33 2.98
N VAL A 18 0.77 8.14 2.31
CA VAL A 18 1.25 9.25 1.46
C VAL A 18 2.13 10.22 2.24
N ILE A 19 1.73 10.62 3.45
CA ILE A 19 2.54 11.50 4.30
C ILE A 19 3.89 10.87 4.63
N LEU A 20 3.92 9.59 4.99
CA LEU A 20 5.17 8.88 5.29
C LEU A 20 6.04 8.72 4.05
N VAL A 21 5.46 8.48 2.88
CA VAL A 21 6.22 8.41 1.61
C VAL A 21 6.82 9.78 1.27
N ILE A 22 6.09 10.87 1.49
CA ILE A 22 6.64 12.22 1.32
C ILE A 22 7.80 12.45 2.30
N ALA A 23 7.67 12.02 3.56
CA ALA A 23 8.77 12.10 4.52
C ALA A 23 10.01 11.30 4.06
N VAL A 24 9.82 10.09 3.53
CA VAL A 24 10.91 9.29 2.94
C VAL A 24 11.56 10.04 1.78
N LEU A 25 10.78 10.66 0.88
CA LEU A 25 11.31 11.42 -0.25
C LEU A 25 12.08 12.69 0.19
N ILE A 26 11.67 13.35 1.28
CA ILE A 26 12.37 14.51 1.83
C ILE A 26 13.71 14.09 2.46
N LEU A 27 13.72 12.96 3.17
CA LEU A 27 14.95 12.41 3.77
C LEU A 27 15.95 11.92 2.71
N LEU A 28 15.44 11.54 1.53
CA LEU A 28 16.22 11.14 0.38
C LEU A 28 16.70 12.40 -0.39
N ASP A 29 17.70 13.12 0.15
CA ASP A 29 18.27 14.30 -0.52
C ASP A 29 18.89 13.90 -1.88
N PRO A 30 18.59 14.61 -2.99
CA PRO A 30 19.17 14.36 -4.31
C PRO A 30 20.71 14.39 -4.35
N ARG A 31 21.37 15.04 -3.39
CA ARG A 31 22.84 14.99 -3.23
C ARG A 31 23.38 13.58 -3.00
N TYR A 32 22.60 12.72 -2.35
CA TYR A 32 22.98 11.33 -2.08
C TYR A 32 22.91 10.43 -3.33
N VAL A 33 22.19 10.86 -4.37
CA VAL A 33 22.12 10.16 -5.67
C VAL A 33 23.44 10.30 -6.45
N THR A 34 24.13 11.44 -6.31
CA THR A 34 25.32 11.77 -7.11
C THR A 34 26.65 11.34 -6.48
N ALA A 35 26.69 11.09 -5.17
CA ALA A 35 27.95 10.91 -4.43
C ALA A 35 28.49 9.47 -4.39
N TYR A 36 27.67 8.45 -4.69
CA TYR A 36 28.06 7.05 -4.50
C TYR A 36 27.65 6.15 -5.68
N ILE A 37 28.64 5.84 -6.53
CA ILE A 37 28.47 5.07 -7.78
C ILE A 37 27.83 3.68 -7.55
N ASN A 38 28.02 3.06 -6.38
CA ASN A 38 27.43 1.75 -6.03
C ASN A 38 26.14 1.84 -5.18
N ILE A 39 25.82 2.98 -4.56
CA ILE A 39 24.56 3.16 -3.80
C ILE A 39 23.41 3.60 -4.72
N ASN A 40 23.75 4.06 -5.93
CA ASN A 40 22.81 4.69 -6.85
C ASN A 40 21.60 3.78 -7.18
N TYR A 41 21.80 2.48 -7.36
CA TYR A 41 20.68 1.57 -7.65
C TYR A 41 19.76 1.37 -6.44
N GLU A 42 20.28 1.35 -5.21
CA GLU A 42 19.51 1.17 -3.99
C GLU A 42 18.59 2.38 -3.74
N ILE A 43 19.11 3.59 -3.92
CA ILE A 43 18.33 4.84 -3.81
C ILE A 43 17.27 4.94 -4.91
N VAL A 44 17.61 4.56 -6.16
CA VAL A 44 16.66 4.53 -7.27
C VAL A 44 15.50 3.57 -6.98
N LEU A 45 15.75 2.42 -6.35
CA LEU A 45 14.68 1.50 -5.94
C LEU A 45 13.75 2.14 -4.90
N ILE A 46 14.28 2.90 -3.94
CA ILE A 46 13.45 3.63 -2.96
C ILE A 46 12.55 4.65 -3.67
N TYR A 47 13.07 5.41 -4.64
CA TYR A 47 12.26 6.32 -5.45
C TYR A 47 11.19 5.58 -6.25
N LEU A 48 11.52 4.44 -6.87
CA LEU A 48 10.59 3.64 -7.65
C LEU A 48 9.42 3.16 -6.79
N PHE A 49 9.70 2.53 -5.65
CA PHE A 49 8.66 2.06 -4.73
C PHE A 49 7.83 3.20 -4.15
N SER A 50 8.46 4.34 -3.87
CA SER A 50 7.76 5.56 -3.43
C SER A 50 6.78 6.08 -4.49
N ALA A 51 7.24 6.22 -5.74
CA ALA A 51 6.42 6.67 -6.86
C ALA A 51 5.23 5.72 -7.13
N MET A 52 5.50 4.41 -7.15
CA MET A 52 4.46 3.38 -7.31
C MET A 52 3.42 3.44 -6.19
N THR A 53 3.86 3.68 -4.95
CA THR A 53 2.97 3.78 -3.78
C THR A 53 2.08 5.01 -3.83
N LEU A 54 2.63 6.16 -4.23
CA LEU A 54 1.86 7.40 -4.44
C LEU A 54 0.82 7.20 -5.55
N LEU A 55 1.22 6.63 -6.68
CA LEU A 55 0.33 6.36 -7.81
C LEU A 55 -0.79 5.40 -7.41
N TYR A 56 -0.47 4.29 -6.73
CA TYR A 56 -1.46 3.36 -6.20
C TYR A 56 -2.46 4.04 -5.25
N SER A 57 -1.95 4.88 -4.33
CA SER A 57 -2.79 5.56 -3.35
C SER A 57 -3.80 6.49 -4.03
N ILE A 58 -3.37 7.24 -5.05
CA ILE A 58 -4.24 8.13 -5.82
C ILE A 58 -5.27 7.33 -6.62
N ILE A 59 -4.84 6.34 -7.40
CA ILE A 59 -5.73 5.53 -8.25
C ILE A 59 -6.80 4.82 -7.41
N SER A 60 -6.41 4.27 -6.27
CA SER A 60 -7.35 3.60 -5.39
C SER A 60 -8.39 4.55 -4.78
N VAL A 61 -7.98 5.74 -4.34
CA VAL A 61 -8.95 6.73 -3.82
C VAL A 61 -9.94 7.15 -4.92
N ILE A 62 -9.47 7.32 -6.16
CA ILE A 62 -10.34 7.57 -7.31
C ILE A 62 -11.30 6.40 -7.52
N MET A 63 -10.81 5.16 -7.43
CA MET A 63 -11.64 3.96 -7.55
C MET A 63 -12.75 3.94 -6.49
N TYR A 64 -12.46 4.27 -5.23
CA TYR A 64 -13.45 4.35 -4.17
C TYR A 64 -14.54 5.38 -4.48
N PHE A 65 -14.15 6.54 -5.03
CA PHE A 65 -15.10 7.59 -5.43
C PHE A 65 -15.98 7.16 -6.61
N VAL A 66 -15.40 6.50 -7.62
CA VAL A 66 -16.15 5.98 -8.78
C VAL A 66 -17.14 4.89 -8.36
N MET A 67 -16.73 4.00 -7.45
CA MET A 67 -17.60 2.96 -6.89
C MET A 67 -18.74 3.55 -6.09
N TYR A 68 -18.51 4.61 -5.30
CA TYR A 68 -19.56 5.31 -4.57
C TYR A 68 -20.65 5.89 -5.50
N ARG A 69 -20.27 6.33 -6.71
CA ARG A 69 -21.20 6.97 -7.65
C ARG A 69 -21.97 5.98 -8.53
N SER A 70 -21.48 4.75 -8.68
CA SER A 70 -22.04 3.73 -9.58
C SER A 70 -22.94 2.75 -8.82
N VAL A 71 -24.12 3.21 -8.39
CA VAL A 71 -25.11 2.43 -7.61
C VAL A 71 -26.20 1.89 -8.55
N GLU A 72 -25.89 0.88 -9.37
CA GLU A 72 -26.87 0.13 -10.17
C GLU A 72 -26.48 -1.36 -10.26
N ASP A 73 -27.39 -2.24 -9.79
CA ASP A 73 -27.60 -3.71 -9.92
C ASP A 73 -26.43 -4.72 -10.03
N THR A 74 -25.18 -4.29 -10.20
CA THR A 74 -23.94 -5.11 -10.27
C THR A 74 -23.00 -4.84 -9.09
N GLU A 75 -23.55 -4.40 -7.96
CA GLU A 75 -22.83 -3.88 -6.79
C GLU A 75 -21.92 -4.94 -6.13
N GLU A 76 -22.43 -6.16 -5.88
CA GLU A 76 -21.68 -7.21 -5.16
C GLU A 76 -20.43 -7.71 -5.91
N LEU A 77 -20.51 -7.81 -7.24
CA LEU A 77 -19.39 -8.30 -8.07
C LEU A 77 -18.29 -7.24 -8.20
N ARG A 78 -18.66 -5.95 -8.26
CA ARG A 78 -17.73 -4.81 -8.33
C ARG A 78 -17.01 -4.57 -7.00
N LEU A 79 -17.72 -4.68 -5.88
CA LEU A 79 -17.14 -4.60 -4.53
C LEU A 79 -16.14 -5.72 -4.27
N THR A 80 -16.45 -6.94 -4.72
CA THR A 80 -15.51 -8.08 -4.63
C THR A 80 -14.23 -7.80 -5.41
N ASN A 81 -14.34 -7.35 -6.66
CA ASN A 81 -13.17 -7.10 -7.50
C ASN A 81 -12.32 -5.97 -6.92
N CYS A 82 -12.94 -4.91 -6.40
CA CYS A 82 -12.24 -3.85 -5.67
C CYS A 82 -11.49 -4.41 -4.45
N ALA A 83 -12.18 -5.17 -3.59
CA ALA A 83 -11.55 -5.80 -2.42
C ALA A 83 -10.37 -6.72 -2.79
N LEU A 84 -10.51 -7.52 -3.85
CA LEU A 84 -9.43 -8.38 -4.35
C LEU A 84 -8.25 -7.57 -4.87
N THR A 85 -8.49 -6.50 -5.63
CA THR A 85 -7.41 -5.61 -6.08
C THR A 85 -6.68 -4.98 -4.90
N GLU A 86 -7.40 -4.57 -3.86
CA GLU A 86 -6.81 -4.00 -2.65
C GLU A 86 -5.96 -5.00 -1.88
N VAL A 87 -6.41 -6.26 -1.78
CA VAL A 87 -5.62 -7.34 -1.21
C VAL A 87 -4.33 -7.57 -2.01
N VAL A 88 -4.40 -7.64 -3.33
CA VAL A 88 -3.22 -7.86 -4.18
C VAL A 88 -2.22 -6.70 -4.06
N PHE A 89 -2.69 -5.46 -4.17
CA PHE A 89 -1.83 -4.29 -4.07
C PHE A 89 -1.29 -4.06 -2.67
N SER A 90 -2.04 -4.38 -1.61
CA SER A 90 -1.53 -4.28 -0.24
C SER A 90 -0.44 -5.32 0.03
N VAL A 91 -0.57 -6.55 -0.46
CA VAL A 91 0.51 -7.55 -0.40
C VAL A 91 1.74 -7.09 -1.18
N ALA A 92 1.57 -6.58 -2.40
CA ALA A 92 2.67 -6.02 -3.17
C ALA A 92 3.35 -4.84 -2.46
N GLY A 93 2.56 -3.96 -1.82
CA GLY A 93 3.05 -2.86 -0.99
C GLY A 93 3.86 -3.34 0.21
N ILE A 94 3.38 -4.36 0.94
CA ILE A 94 4.12 -4.97 2.06
C ILE A 94 5.49 -5.45 1.59
N VAL A 95 5.55 -6.21 0.51
CA VAL A 95 6.81 -6.76 -0.02
C VAL A 95 7.74 -5.63 -0.47
N GLY A 96 7.24 -4.65 -1.22
CA GLY A 96 8.03 -3.53 -1.69
C GLY A 96 8.63 -2.70 -0.55
N TRP A 97 7.84 -2.39 0.48
CA TRP A 97 8.32 -1.58 1.60
C TRP A 97 9.19 -2.37 2.59
N LEU A 98 9.05 -3.69 2.69
CA LEU A 98 10.01 -4.54 3.41
C LEU A 98 11.39 -4.53 2.74
N LEU A 99 11.44 -4.54 1.40
CA LEU A 99 12.69 -4.38 0.67
C LEU A 99 13.32 -3.00 0.93
N VAL A 100 12.52 -1.93 0.87
CA VAL A 100 12.99 -0.57 1.20
C VAL A 100 13.50 -0.49 2.65
N CYS A 101 12.84 -1.15 3.60
CA CYS A 101 13.28 -1.21 4.99
C CYS A 101 14.66 -1.89 5.12
N GLY A 102 14.86 -3.03 4.43
CA GLY A 102 16.14 -3.73 4.42
C GLY A 102 17.26 -2.95 3.73
N ILE A 103 16.95 -2.27 2.63
CA ILE A 103 17.87 -1.39 1.92
C ILE A 103 18.27 -0.21 2.81
N GLY A 104 17.30 0.48 3.42
CA GLY A 104 17.54 1.61 4.32
C GLY A 104 18.44 1.23 5.50
N GLY A 105 18.21 0.06 6.12
CA GLY A 105 19.08 -0.47 7.17
C GLY A 105 20.50 -0.79 6.69
N SER A 106 20.64 -1.38 5.50
CA SER A 106 21.94 -1.72 4.92
C SER A 106 22.77 -0.48 4.57
N ILE A 107 22.13 0.54 3.99
CA ILE A 107 22.80 1.82 3.70
C ILE A 107 23.17 2.53 5.00
N ALA A 108 22.28 2.56 5.99
CA ALA A 108 22.53 3.18 7.27
C ALA A 108 23.78 2.60 7.95
N GLN A 109 23.96 1.27 7.91
CA GLN A 109 25.14 0.60 8.46
C GLN A 109 26.44 0.95 7.72
N ARG A 110 26.39 1.11 6.39
CA ARG A 110 27.56 1.47 5.58
C ARG A 110 27.96 2.95 5.70
N THR A 111 27.02 3.80 6.09
CA THR A 111 27.16 5.27 6.09
C THR A 111 27.03 5.91 7.47
N ILE A 112 27.24 5.13 8.54
CA ILE A 112 27.03 5.50 9.96
C ILE A 112 27.57 6.89 10.32
N ILE A 113 28.72 7.29 9.78
CA ILE A 113 29.44 8.48 10.23
C ILE A 113 28.84 9.79 9.67
N ASP A 114 28.32 9.77 8.45
CA ASP A 114 27.90 11.01 7.75
C ASP A 114 26.38 11.07 7.47
N THR A 115 25.74 9.95 7.12
CA THR A 115 24.35 9.93 6.65
C THR A 115 23.49 8.80 7.22
N GLY A 116 24.05 7.99 8.13
CA GLY A 116 23.39 6.81 8.67
C GLY A 116 22.07 7.10 9.40
N GLU A 117 21.95 8.25 10.05
CA GLU A 117 20.71 8.65 10.74
C GLU A 117 19.54 8.83 9.77
N TYR A 118 19.76 9.52 8.63
CA TYR A 118 18.72 9.76 7.63
C TYR A 118 18.20 8.46 7.02
N PHE A 119 19.10 7.55 6.66
CA PHE A 119 18.73 6.22 6.14
C PHE A 119 18.08 5.32 7.20
N GLY A 120 18.45 5.48 8.48
CA GLY A 120 17.77 4.85 9.61
C GLY A 120 16.31 5.29 9.72
N TRP A 121 16.04 6.60 9.62
CA TRP A 121 14.68 7.13 9.60
C TRP A 121 13.88 6.66 8.39
N ILE A 122 14.50 6.56 7.20
CA ILE A 122 13.87 5.97 6.02
C ILE A 122 13.44 4.52 6.28
N GLY A 123 14.32 3.71 6.89
CA GLY A 123 13.99 2.35 7.30
C GLY A 123 12.85 2.28 8.32
N GLY A 124 12.85 3.18 9.31
CA GLY A 124 11.77 3.29 10.29
C GLY A 124 10.42 3.65 9.65
N CYS A 125 10.41 4.65 8.76
CA CYS A 125 9.21 5.03 7.99
C CYS A 125 8.71 3.86 7.13
N ALA A 126 9.62 3.14 6.46
CA ALA A 126 9.27 1.96 5.67
C ALA A 126 8.59 0.88 6.52
N GLY A 127 9.10 0.60 7.72
CA GLY A 127 8.47 -0.34 8.66
C GLY A 127 7.05 0.07 9.05
N VAL A 128 6.82 1.36 9.33
CA VAL A 128 5.47 1.87 9.63
C VAL A 128 4.55 1.74 8.41
N ILE A 129 5.03 2.04 7.20
CA ILE A 129 4.27 1.88 5.96
C ILE A 129 3.86 0.42 5.76
N VAL A 130 4.75 -0.55 6.03
CA VAL A 130 4.41 -1.98 6.00
C VAL A 130 3.26 -2.31 6.95
N CYS A 131 3.28 -1.78 8.18
CA CYS A 131 2.19 -1.95 9.14
C CYS A 131 0.86 -1.37 8.63
N LEU A 132 0.90 -0.20 8.00
CA LEU A 132 -0.31 0.41 7.41
C LEU A 132 -0.87 -0.43 6.26
N PHE A 133 -0.01 -0.99 5.40
CA PHE A 133 -0.45 -1.93 4.36
C PHE A 133 -1.00 -3.23 4.93
N MET A 134 -0.43 -3.77 6.00
CA MET A 134 -1.01 -4.92 6.72
C MET A 134 -2.38 -4.60 7.30
N GLY A 135 -2.60 -3.38 7.80
CA GLY A 135 -3.91 -2.91 8.24
C GLY A 135 -4.95 -2.90 7.11
N ILE A 136 -4.58 -2.35 5.93
CA ILE A 136 -5.44 -2.36 4.75
C ILE A 136 -5.76 -3.79 4.30
N LEU A 137 -4.74 -4.65 4.25
CA LEU A 137 -4.89 -6.07 3.91
C LEU A 137 -5.88 -6.76 4.85
N ALA A 138 -5.73 -6.57 6.17
CA ALA A 138 -6.60 -7.18 7.17
C ALA A 138 -8.06 -6.77 6.99
N ILE A 139 -8.33 -5.47 6.75
CA ILE A 139 -9.70 -4.96 6.56
C ILE A 139 -10.37 -5.63 5.35
N PHE A 140 -9.71 -5.68 4.19
CA PHE A 140 -10.29 -6.26 2.98
C PHE A 140 -10.33 -7.78 3.00
N ALA A 141 -9.30 -8.45 3.55
CA ALA A 141 -9.28 -9.90 3.67
C ALA A 141 -10.38 -10.39 4.61
N LEU A 142 -10.56 -9.76 5.77
CA LEU A 142 -11.65 -10.08 6.69
C LEU A 142 -13.02 -9.87 6.04
N ASN A 143 -13.17 -8.83 5.21
CA ASN A 143 -14.42 -8.62 4.50
C ASN A 143 -14.74 -9.76 3.52
N ILE A 144 -13.75 -10.16 2.70
CA ILE A 144 -13.92 -11.29 1.77
C ILE A 144 -14.24 -12.59 2.51
N VAL A 145 -13.56 -12.85 3.63
CA VAL A 145 -13.80 -14.04 4.45
C VAL A 145 -15.23 -14.03 5.00
N ASN A 146 -15.68 -12.92 5.55
CA ASN A 146 -17.01 -12.83 6.18
C ASN A 146 -18.14 -12.90 5.13
N GLU A 147 -18.02 -12.15 4.04
CA GLU A 147 -19.05 -12.05 3.01
C GLU A 147 -19.10 -13.26 2.07
N LYS A 148 -17.96 -13.92 1.77
CA LYS A 148 -17.92 -15.02 0.79
C LYS A 148 -17.67 -16.40 1.38
N ILE A 149 -16.82 -16.50 2.40
CA ILE A 149 -16.41 -17.81 2.92
C ILE A 149 -17.37 -18.27 4.03
N LEU A 150 -17.66 -17.38 4.98
CA LEU A 150 -18.45 -17.67 6.17
C LEU A 150 -19.94 -17.39 6.00
N SER A 151 -20.35 -16.65 4.96
CA SER A 151 -21.76 -16.34 4.75
C SER A 151 -22.61 -17.60 4.49
N PRO A 152 -23.70 -17.81 5.25
CA PRO A 152 -24.62 -18.93 5.03
C PRO A 152 -25.35 -18.85 3.68
N ASN A 153 -25.55 -17.64 3.16
CA ASN A 153 -26.22 -17.35 1.89
C ASN A 153 -25.23 -17.33 0.72
N ARG A 154 -24.61 -18.47 0.41
CA ARG A 154 -23.76 -18.63 -0.79
C ARG A 154 -24.63 -18.63 -2.07
N LYS A 155 -25.13 -17.47 -2.47
CA LYS A 155 -25.96 -17.27 -3.69
C LYS A 155 -25.29 -17.73 -4.99
N TYR A 156 -23.97 -17.91 -5.01
CA TYR A 156 -23.20 -18.26 -6.22
C TYR A 156 -22.65 -19.70 -6.26
N ARG A 157 -23.07 -20.60 -5.35
CA ARG A 157 -22.58 -22.01 -5.37
C ARG A 157 -23.19 -22.87 -6.50
N TYR A 158 -24.14 -22.35 -7.27
CA TYR A 158 -24.79 -23.05 -8.38
C TYR A 158 -24.77 -22.23 -9.68
N GLY A 159 -23.57 -21.93 -10.17
CA GLY A 159 -23.35 -21.44 -11.54
C GLY A 159 -23.19 -22.54 -12.59
N SER A 160 -23.61 -23.78 -12.31
CA SER A 160 -23.47 -24.90 -13.27
C SER A 160 -24.50 -26.02 -13.06
N ARG A 161 -25.79 -25.69 -13.14
CA ARG A 161 -26.82 -26.68 -13.50
C ARG A 161 -27.70 -26.08 -14.59
N ILE A 162 -27.16 -26.08 -15.80
CA ILE A 162 -27.96 -26.28 -17.02
C ILE A 162 -27.65 -27.72 -17.44
#